data_AF-A0A853F261-F1
#
_entry.id   AF-A0A853F261-F1
#
_cell.length_a   1.000
_cell.length_b   1.000
_cell.length_c   1.000
_cell.angle_alpha   90.00
_cell.angle_beta   90.00
_cell.angle_gamma   90.00
#
_symmetry.space_group_name_H-M   'P 1'
#
loop_
_entity.id
_entity.type
_entity.pdbx_description
1 polymer ?
#
loop_
_entity_poly.entity_id
_entity_poly.type
_entity_poly.pdbx_seq_one_letter_code
_entity_poly.pdbx_strand_id
1 'polypeptide(L)'
;MDLVVTTEYKTYYYHNIQRPIIDTTPPEAPLIKIHDTSLATGDTTLVEFHFKEKVLDFTTDDITAENASLSGFGQNTGLGPFVWTAILTPDTGITDSINTLTIGTDWHDAAGNKPSQPSTSVNYKVIDQTHLLSTLTPVLTPTTGSSTPHPQDKNTSPSATQ
;
A
#
# COMPACT_ATOMS: atom_id res chain seq x y z
N MET A 1 -18.19 50.97 -2.79
CA MET A 1 -18.90 52.27 -2.76
C MET A 1 -18.49 52.97 -1.49
N ASP A 2 -17.84 54.12 -1.62
CA ASP A 2 -17.44 54.95 -0.50
C ASP A 2 -18.65 55.68 0.07
N LEU A 3 -18.84 55.64 1.38
CA LEU A 3 -19.91 56.37 2.05
C LEU A 3 -19.37 57.74 2.49
N VAL A 4 -19.91 58.81 1.92
CA VAL A 4 -19.57 60.19 2.34
C VAL A 4 -20.61 60.64 3.36
N VAL A 5 -20.18 60.85 4.61
CA VAL A 5 -21.00 61.50 5.64
C VAL A 5 -20.45 62.92 5.83
N THR A 6 -21.25 63.92 5.52
CA THR A 6 -20.91 65.33 5.70
C THR A 6 -21.57 65.85 6.98
N THR A 7 -20.77 66.16 7.99
CA THR A 7 -21.16 67.05 9.08
C THR A 7 -20.39 68.36 8.93
N GLU A 8 -20.98 69.48 9.36
CA GLU A 8 -20.30 70.76 9.34
C GLU A 8 -18.95 70.63 10.09
N TYR A 9 -17.86 70.89 9.37
CA TYR A 9 -16.45 70.94 9.80
C TYR A 9 -15.54 69.70 9.72
N LYS A 10 -15.93 68.55 9.13
CA LYS A 10 -14.92 67.54 8.73
C LYS A 10 -15.43 66.51 7.72
N THR A 11 -14.75 66.39 6.58
CA THR A 11 -14.91 65.25 5.69
C THR A 11 -14.15 64.06 6.26
N TYR A 12 -14.86 63.04 6.73
CA TYR A 12 -14.24 61.77 7.13
C TYR A 12 -14.25 60.81 5.92
N TYR A 13 -13.06 60.52 5.39
CA TYR A 13 -12.88 59.44 4.42
C TYR A 13 -12.76 58.12 5.19
N TYR A 14 -13.85 57.37 5.29
CA TYR A 14 -13.76 55.96 5.64
C TYR A 14 -13.22 55.22 4.42
N HIS A 15 -11.93 54.94 4.40
CA HIS A 15 -11.41 53.95 3.46
C HIS A 15 -12.01 52.62 3.88
N ASN A 16 -12.79 52.00 2.99
CA ASN A 16 -13.28 50.65 3.18
C ASN A 16 -12.09 49.68 2.99
N ILE A 17 -11.21 49.63 3.98
CA ILE A 17 -10.10 48.69 4.03
C ILE A 17 -10.68 47.30 4.34
N GLN A 18 -11.20 46.65 3.29
CA GLN A 18 -11.28 45.20 3.24
C GLN A 18 -9.84 44.69 3.40
N ARG A 19 -9.44 44.40 4.65
CA ARG A 19 -8.17 43.73 4.91
C ARG A 19 -8.21 42.41 4.14
N PRO A 20 -7.17 42.05 3.35
CA PRO A 20 -7.13 40.73 2.77
C PRO A 20 -7.22 39.72 3.91
N ILE A 21 -8.21 38.85 3.85
CA ILE A 21 -8.26 37.69 4.73
C ILE A 21 -7.05 36.84 4.36
N ILE A 22 -6.11 36.73 5.29
CA ILE A 22 -4.98 35.82 5.15
C ILE A 22 -5.46 34.50 5.73
N ASP A 23 -5.48 33.46 4.90
CA ASP A 23 -5.72 32.12 5.40
C ASP A 23 -4.46 31.63 6.11
N THR A 24 -4.60 31.33 7.39
CA THR A 24 -3.54 30.81 8.25
C THR A 24 -3.87 29.41 8.76
N THR A 25 -4.86 28.75 8.16
CA THR A 25 -5.36 27.45 8.61
C THR A 25 -4.54 26.35 7.93
N PRO A 26 -3.86 25.47 8.68
CA PRO A 26 -3.22 24.30 8.11
C PRO A 26 -4.22 23.38 7.40
N PRO A 27 -3.79 22.64 6.37
CA PRO A 27 -4.64 21.64 5.74
C PRO A 27 -5.04 20.54 6.73
N GLU A 28 -6.28 20.09 6.62
CA GLU A 28 -6.76 18.93 7.36
C GLU A 28 -6.00 17.65 6.97
N ALA A 29 -5.87 16.72 7.92
CA ALA A 29 -5.21 15.44 7.68
C ALA A 29 -5.89 14.66 6.53
N PRO A 30 -5.14 14.23 5.50
CA PRO A 30 -5.69 13.42 4.42
C PRO A 30 -6.12 12.03 4.90
N LEU A 31 -7.13 11.47 4.25
CA LEU A 31 -7.46 10.06 4.39
C LEU A 31 -6.55 9.22 3.49
N ILE A 32 -5.90 8.22 4.06
CA ILE A 32 -5.09 7.23 3.33
C ILE A 32 -5.86 5.93 3.23
N LYS A 33 -6.25 5.54 2.02
CA LYS A 33 -6.97 4.30 1.74
C LYS A 33 -6.08 3.33 0.99
N ILE A 34 -5.78 2.20 1.63
CA ILE A 34 -5.09 1.06 1.02
C ILE A 34 -6.18 0.05 0.63
N HIS A 35 -6.25 -0.34 -0.64
CA HIS A 35 -7.34 -1.19 -1.13
C HIS A 35 -7.24 -2.64 -0.65
N ASP A 36 -6.03 -3.16 -0.55
CA ASP A 36 -5.74 -4.48 0.02
C ASP A 36 -4.66 -4.35 1.11
N THR A 37 -4.98 -4.79 2.31
CA THR A 37 -4.09 -4.72 3.48
C THR A 37 -3.42 -6.06 3.80
N SER A 38 -3.51 -7.07 2.92
CA SER A 38 -2.87 -8.38 3.10
C SER A 38 -2.10 -8.79 1.85
N LEU A 39 -0.85 -8.38 1.75
CA LEU A 39 -0.05 -8.51 0.54
C LEU A 39 1.01 -9.60 0.69
N ALA A 40 1.08 -10.49 -0.28
CA ALA A 40 2.18 -11.42 -0.43
C ALA A 40 3.29 -10.85 -1.34
N THR A 41 4.48 -11.43 -1.25
CA THR A 41 5.57 -11.13 -2.18
C THR A 41 5.11 -11.31 -3.64
N GLY A 42 5.20 -10.24 -4.44
CA GLY A 42 4.75 -10.22 -5.83
C GLY A 42 3.35 -9.61 -6.05
N ASP A 43 2.59 -9.39 -4.98
CA ASP A 43 1.32 -8.66 -5.06
C ASP A 43 1.54 -7.16 -5.22
N THR A 44 0.49 -6.45 -5.61
CA THR A 44 0.44 -4.99 -5.61
C THR A 44 -0.94 -4.52 -5.19
N THR A 45 -1.05 -3.30 -4.65
CA THR A 45 -2.34 -2.70 -4.32
C THR A 45 -2.39 -1.21 -4.64
N LEU A 46 -3.58 -0.71 -4.95
CA LEU A 46 -3.80 0.72 -5.14
C LEU A 46 -3.88 1.39 -3.76
N VAL A 47 -3.21 2.53 -3.65
CA VAL A 47 -3.33 3.46 -2.54
C VAL A 47 -3.96 4.74 -3.06
N GLU A 48 -4.96 5.25 -2.33
CA GLU A 48 -5.56 6.56 -2.57
C GLU A 48 -5.31 7.49 -1.38
N PHE A 49 -4.84 8.70 -1.66
CA PHE A 49 -4.67 9.78 -0.71
C PHE A 49 -5.73 10.86 -0.99
N HIS A 50 -6.63 11.07 -0.05
CA HIS A 50 -7.79 11.96 -0.19
C HIS A 50 -7.60 13.20 0.68
N PHE A 51 -7.25 14.32 0.04
CA PHE A 51 -7.15 15.61 0.69
C PHE A 51 -8.51 16.34 0.70
N LYS A 52 -8.69 17.25 1.66
CA LYS A 52 -9.91 18.08 1.77
C LYS A 52 -9.86 19.34 0.91
N GLU A 53 -8.67 19.68 0.45
CA GLU A 53 -8.39 20.87 -0.34
C GLU A 53 -7.23 20.63 -1.31
N LYS A 54 -6.90 21.67 -2.10
CA LYS A 54 -5.81 21.62 -3.04
C LYS A 54 -4.47 21.61 -2.31
N VAL A 55 -3.64 20.61 -2.62
CA VAL A 55 -2.25 20.53 -2.16
C VAL A 55 -1.27 20.90 -3.27
N LEU A 56 -0.15 21.48 -2.86
CA LEU A 56 0.98 21.89 -3.68
C LEU A 56 2.26 21.26 -3.13
N ASP A 57 3.22 21.02 -4.01
CA ASP A 57 4.51 20.38 -3.73
C ASP A 57 4.42 18.98 -3.08
N PHE A 58 3.25 18.36 -3.07
CA PHE A 58 3.08 16.98 -2.60
C PHE A 58 3.62 15.98 -3.63
N THR A 59 4.60 15.19 -3.21
CA THR A 59 5.31 14.21 -4.04
C THR A 59 5.42 12.86 -3.32
N THR A 60 5.95 11.84 -4.01
CA THR A 60 6.23 10.54 -3.38
C THR A 60 7.26 10.65 -2.25
N ASP A 61 8.16 11.64 -2.28
CA ASP A 61 9.20 11.83 -1.26
C ASP A 61 8.61 12.26 0.09
N ASP A 62 7.39 12.80 0.10
CA ASP A 62 6.63 13.10 1.31
C ASP A 62 6.05 11.84 1.98
N ILE A 63 6.22 10.65 1.38
CA ILE A 63 5.56 9.41 1.82
C ILE A 63 6.61 8.37 2.18
N THR A 64 6.54 7.90 3.43
CA THR A 64 7.28 6.72 3.88
C THR A 64 6.37 5.51 3.85
N ALA A 65 6.86 4.41 3.26
CA ALA A 65 6.18 3.12 3.23
C ALA A 65 7.02 2.06 3.95
N GLU A 66 6.48 1.43 4.98
CA GLU A 66 7.19 0.40 5.74
C GLU A 66 7.17 -0.94 4.99
N ASN A 67 8.35 -1.52 4.72
CA ASN A 67 8.47 -2.80 4.02
C ASN A 67 7.73 -2.86 2.67
N ALA A 68 7.67 -1.72 1.97
CA ALA A 68 7.06 -1.59 0.66
C ALA A 68 7.63 -0.39 -0.11
N SER A 69 7.42 -0.38 -1.42
CA SER A 69 7.74 0.74 -2.31
C SER A 69 6.49 1.27 -3.00
N LEU A 70 6.51 2.56 -3.35
CA LEU A 70 5.46 3.24 -4.10
C LEU A 70 5.91 3.54 -5.52
N SER A 71 5.00 3.31 -6.48
CA SER A 71 5.20 3.65 -7.90
C SER A 71 3.91 4.21 -8.50
N GLY A 72 3.98 4.72 -9.74
CA GLY A 72 2.79 5.25 -10.43
C GLY A 72 2.11 6.42 -9.69
N PHE A 73 2.88 7.18 -8.91
CA PHE A 73 2.37 8.28 -8.10
C PHE A 73 1.87 9.42 -8.98
N GLY A 74 0.66 9.91 -8.71
CA GLY A 74 0.11 11.08 -9.40
C GLY A 74 -1.30 11.43 -8.97
N GLN A 75 -1.71 12.65 -9.29
CA GLN A 75 -3.07 13.13 -9.04
C GLN A 75 -4.06 12.42 -9.98
N ASN A 76 -5.15 11.89 -9.43
CA ASN A 76 -6.22 11.25 -10.18
C ASN A 76 -7.51 12.09 -10.09
N THR A 77 -7.63 13.07 -10.99
CA THR A 77 -8.79 13.96 -11.06
C THR A 77 -10.08 13.25 -11.45
N GLY A 78 -10.00 12.02 -11.99
CA GLY A 78 -11.15 11.17 -12.28
C GLY A 78 -11.82 10.60 -11.01
N LEU A 79 -11.07 10.42 -9.93
CA LEU A 79 -11.60 10.03 -8.62
C LEU A 79 -12.03 11.24 -7.77
N GLY A 80 -11.42 12.40 -8.03
CA GLY A 80 -11.78 13.67 -7.41
C GLY A 80 -10.65 14.70 -7.55
N PRO A 81 -10.96 16.01 -7.40
CA PRO A 81 -9.97 17.06 -7.62
C PRO A 81 -8.79 17.02 -6.64
N PHE A 82 -8.93 16.35 -5.49
CA PHE A 82 -7.94 16.30 -4.41
C PHE A 82 -7.53 14.86 -4.08
N VAL A 83 -7.61 13.96 -5.06
CA VAL A 83 -7.23 12.56 -4.90
C VAL A 83 -5.90 12.31 -5.61
N TRP A 84 -4.97 11.69 -4.89
CA TRP A 84 -3.71 11.18 -5.43
C TRP A 84 -3.67 9.66 -5.32
N THR A 85 -3.04 9.01 -6.28
CA THR A 85 -2.93 7.55 -6.32
C THR A 85 -1.49 7.10 -6.43
N ALA A 86 -1.19 5.94 -5.84
CA ALA A 86 0.06 5.22 -6.01
C ALA A 86 -0.19 3.71 -6.03
N ILE A 87 0.75 2.95 -6.56
CA ILE A 87 0.79 1.49 -6.46
C ILE A 87 1.81 1.11 -5.39
N LEU A 88 1.33 0.43 -4.35
CA LEU A 88 2.14 -0.12 -3.28
C LEU A 88 2.54 -1.55 -3.61
N THR A 89 3.84 -1.82 -3.54
CA THR A 89 4.44 -3.14 -3.78
C THR A 89 5.20 -3.55 -2.52
N PRO A 90 4.85 -4.67 -1.87
CA PRO A 90 5.57 -5.14 -0.69
C PRO A 90 6.99 -5.56 -1.04
N ASP A 91 7.92 -5.34 -0.11
CA ASP A 91 9.29 -5.80 -0.25
C ASP A 91 9.37 -7.33 -0.13
N THR A 92 10.31 -7.92 -0.86
CA THR A 92 10.52 -9.37 -0.86
C THR A 92 11.24 -9.84 0.40
N GLY A 93 10.95 -11.04 0.90
CA GLY A 93 11.70 -11.65 2.01
C GLY A 93 11.35 -11.10 3.39
N ILE A 94 10.29 -10.29 3.50
CA ILE A 94 9.78 -9.74 4.74
C ILE A 94 8.45 -10.41 5.09
N THR A 95 8.25 -10.71 6.38
CA THR A 95 6.93 -11.04 6.92
C THR A 95 6.69 -10.16 8.13
N ASP A 96 5.79 -9.20 7.99
CA ASP A 96 5.41 -8.27 9.06
C ASP A 96 3.90 -7.99 8.98
N SER A 97 3.25 -8.01 10.14
CA SER A 97 1.81 -7.82 10.25
C SER A 97 1.37 -6.38 10.57
N ILE A 98 2.32 -5.50 10.87
CA ILE A 98 2.09 -4.12 11.31
C ILE A 98 3.02 -3.19 10.50
N ASN A 99 2.55 -2.79 9.33
CA ASN A 99 3.22 -1.79 8.48
C ASN A 99 2.26 -0.64 8.20
N THR A 100 2.79 0.56 8.02
CA THR A 100 2.01 1.77 7.75
C THR A 100 2.59 2.58 6.61
N LEU A 101 1.72 3.40 6.00
CA LEU A 101 2.11 4.54 5.20
C LEU A 101 2.06 5.79 6.07
N THR A 102 3.08 6.63 6.00
CA THR A 102 3.11 7.93 6.68
C THR A 102 3.34 9.04 5.65
N ILE A 103 2.45 10.02 5.63
CA ILE A 103 2.61 11.28 4.91
C ILE A 103 3.25 12.29 5.87
N GLY A 104 4.38 12.88 5.44
CA GLY A 104 5.08 13.94 6.14
C GLY A 104 4.37 15.30 6.07
N THR A 105 5.12 16.34 6.41
CA THR A 105 4.61 17.72 6.55
C THR A 105 5.26 18.71 5.59
N ASP A 106 6.01 18.24 4.60
CA ASP A 106 6.80 19.08 3.68
C ASP A 106 6.09 19.44 2.36
N TRP A 107 4.76 19.42 2.40
CA TRP A 107 3.85 19.95 1.38
C TRP A 107 2.98 21.07 1.96
N HIS A 108 2.22 21.78 1.13
CA HIS A 108 1.36 22.87 1.61
C HIS A 108 0.06 23.03 0.82
N ASP A 109 -0.90 23.76 1.38
CA ASP A 109 -2.15 24.11 0.71
C ASP A 109 -1.98 25.27 -0.31
N ALA A 110 -3.07 25.74 -0.91
CA ALA A 110 -3.03 26.87 -1.83
C ALA A 110 -2.67 28.23 -1.19
N ALA A 111 -2.81 28.36 0.14
CA ALA A 111 -2.46 29.54 0.91
C ALA A 111 -1.02 29.53 1.45
N GLY A 112 -0.32 28.39 1.33
CA GLY A 112 1.05 28.20 1.80
C GLY A 112 1.15 27.63 3.22
N ASN A 113 0.06 27.16 3.82
CA ASN A 113 0.10 26.55 5.14
C ASN A 113 0.55 25.09 5.03
N LYS A 114 1.50 24.70 5.88
CA LYS A 114 1.97 23.31 6.00
C LYS A 114 1.09 22.51 6.98
N PRO A 115 0.97 21.18 6.81
CA PRO A 115 0.34 20.32 7.81
C PRO A 115 0.99 20.49 9.17
N SER A 116 0.18 20.45 10.23
CA SER A 116 0.71 20.58 11.59
C SER A 116 1.36 19.31 12.12
N GLN A 117 0.99 18.14 11.58
CA GLN A 117 1.49 16.82 11.98
C GLN A 117 1.46 15.84 10.79
N PRO A 118 2.26 14.77 10.83
CA PRO A 118 2.16 13.66 9.87
C PRO A 118 0.79 12.97 9.92
N SER A 119 0.44 12.29 8.84
CA SER A 119 -0.76 11.44 8.77
C SER A 119 -0.39 9.99 8.48
N THR A 120 -1.00 9.04 9.18
CA THR A 120 -0.67 7.61 9.09
C THR A 120 -1.87 6.80 8.63
N SER A 121 -1.64 5.76 7.84
CA SER A 121 -2.68 4.85 7.37
C SER A 121 -3.13 3.85 8.43
N VAL A 122 -4.13 3.02 8.08
CA VAL A 122 -4.33 1.73 8.74
C VAL A 122 -3.15 0.80 8.47
N ASN A 123 -3.01 -0.26 9.27
CA ASN A 123 -1.96 -1.26 9.07
C ASN A 123 -2.20 -2.10 7.80
N TYR A 124 -1.12 -2.45 7.11
CA TYR A 124 -1.10 -3.53 6.11
C TYR A 124 -0.09 -4.62 6.50
N LYS A 125 -0.33 -5.83 6.00
CA LYS A 125 0.49 -7.01 6.21
C LYS A 125 1.32 -7.28 4.97
N VAL A 126 2.56 -7.69 5.19
CA VAL A 126 3.48 -8.20 4.19
C VAL A 126 3.79 -9.65 4.54
N ILE A 127 3.69 -10.56 3.57
CA ILE A 127 3.90 -11.99 3.74
C ILE A 127 4.91 -12.49 2.69
N ASP A 128 5.99 -13.12 3.17
CA ASP A 128 6.92 -13.81 2.29
C ASP A 128 6.39 -15.21 1.94
N GLN A 129 6.29 -15.49 0.63
CA GLN A 129 5.83 -16.78 0.10
C GLN A 129 6.97 -17.65 -0.46
N THR A 130 8.22 -17.18 -0.40
CA THR A 130 9.36 -17.90 -0.99
C THR A 130 9.70 -19.22 -0.29
N HIS A 131 9.06 -19.52 0.85
CA HIS A 131 9.35 -20.70 1.68
C HIS A 131 8.37 -21.89 1.53
N LEU A 132 7.53 -21.93 0.49
CA LEU A 132 6.43 -22.92 0.35
C LEU A 132 6.82 -24.22 -0.38
N LEU A 133 8.10 -24.45 -0.72
CA LEU A 133 8.56 -25.73 -1.29
C LEU A 133 9.10 -26.66 -0.20
N SER A 134 8.21 -27.44 0.42
CA SER A 134 8.62 -28.71 1.05
C SER A 134 8.79 -29.76 -0.04
N THR A 135 10.02 -30.00 -0.49
CA THR A 135 10.33 -31.13 -1.38
C THR A 135 10.18 -32.44 -0.60
N LEU A 136 9.02 -33.09 -0.70
CA LEU A 136 8.96 -34.52 -0.45
C LEU A 136 9.58 -35.22 -1.66
N THR A 137 10.86 -35.55 -1.60
CA THR A 137 11.39 -36.63 -2.45
C THR A 137 10.86 -37.96 -1.90
N PRO A 138 9.95 -38.68 -2.58
CA PRO A 138 9.68 -40.06 -2.21
C PRO A 138 10.94 -40.89 -2.52
N VAL A 139 11.61 -41.37 -1.48
CA VAL A 139 12.61 -42.44 -1.62
C VAL A 139 11.85 -43.71 -1.98
N LEU A 140 11.82 -44.06 -3.25
CA LEU A 140 11.47 -45.43 -3.66
C LEU A 140 12.68 -46.31 -3.37
N THR A 141 12.69 -47.05 -2.26
CA THR A 141 13.57 -48.21 -2.14
C THR A 141 13.02 -49.33 -3.03
N PRO A 142 13.76 -49.83 -4.03
CA PRO A 142 13.42 -51.09 -4.64
C PRO A 142 13.73 -52.21 -3.63
N THR A 143 12.70 -52.85 -3.09
CA THR A 143 12.87 -54.15 -2.44
C THR A 143 13.22 -55.16 -3.52
N THR A 144 14.51 -55.45 -3.65
CA THR A 144 15.03 -56.55 -4.47
C THR A 144 14.41 -57.86 -4.00
N GLY A 145 13.65 -58.51 -4.88
CA GLY A 145 13.16 -59.86 -4.67
C GLY A 145 14.32 -60.81 -4.39
N SER A 146 14.26 -61.49 -3.25
CA SER A 146 15.14 -62.61 -2.91
C SER A 146 14.33 -63.89 -2.98
N SER A 147 14.31 -64.52 -4.15
CA SER A 147 14.09 -65.96 -4.27
C SER A 147 15.30 -66.55 -4.97
N THR A 148 16.11 -67.26 -4.21
CA THR A 148 17.25 -68.07 -4.65
C THR A 148 16.88 -69.07 -5.74
N PRO A 149 17.77 -69.36 -6.72
CA PRO A 149 17.54 -70.42 -7.70
C PRO A 149 17.78 -71.80 -7.07
N HIS A 150 16.85 -72.74 -7.23
CA HIS A 150 17.09 -74.16 -6.98
C HIS A 150 16.88 -74.96 -8.28
N PRO A 151 17.91 -75.66 -8.80
CA PRO A 151 17.73 -76.60 -9.89
C PRO A 151 17.58 -78.03 -9.35
N GLN A 152 16.50 -78.73 -9.71
CA GLN A 152 16.57 -80.11 -10.21
C GLN A 152 15.21 -80.63 -10.72
N ASP A 153 15.18 -80.92 -12.02
CA ASP A 153 14.31 -81.91 -12.64
C ASP A 153 14.66 -83.32 -12.08
N LYS A 154 13.65 -84.00 -11.53
CA LYS A 154 13.48 -85.45 -11.70
C LYS A 154 12.00 -85.81 -11.86
N ASN A 155 11.60 -85.98 -13.11
CA ASN A 155 10.49 -86.83 -13.53
C ASN A 155 10.57 -88.25 -12.91
N THR A 156 9.47 -88.76 -12.34
CA THR A 156 8.91 -90.12 -12.55
C THR A 156 7.74 -90.40 -11.58
N SER A 157 6.51 -90.56 -12.10
CA SER A 157 5.74 -91.83 -12.07
C SER A 157 4.22 -91.60 -12.32
N PRO A 158 3.52 -92.47 -13.09
CA PRO A 158 2.14 -92.27 -13.53
C PRO A 158 1.13 -93.03 -12.66
N SER A 159 -0.16 -92.71 -12.76
CA SER A 159 -1.23 -93.69 -13.02
C SER A 159 -2.59 -93.01 -13.17
N ALA A 160 -3.27 -93.37 -14.26
CA ALA A 160 -4.65 -93.06 -14.54
C ALA A 160 -5.58 -94.15 -13.96
N THR A 161 -6.82 -93.73 -13.71
CA THR A 161 -8.10 -94.46 -13.83
C THR A 161 -8.27 -95.83 -13.17
N GLN A 162 -9.21 -95.88 -12.23
CA GLN A 162 -10.33 -96.84 -12.27
C GLN A 162 -11.64 -96.06 -12.30
#